data_AF-A0A0F9CXF6-F1
#
_entry.id   AF-A0A0F9CXF6-F1
#
_cell.length_a   1.000
_cell.length_b   1.000
_cell.length_c   1.000
_cell.angle_alpha   90.00
_cell.angle_beta   90.00
_cell.angle_gamma   90.00
#
_symmetry.space_group_name_H-M   'P 1'
#
loop_
_entity.id
_entity.type
_entity.pdbx_description
1 polymer ?
#
loop_
_entity_poly.entity_id
_entity_poly.type
_entity_poly.pdbx_seq_one_letter_code
_entity_poly.pdbx_strand_id
1 'polypeptide(L)'
;MYDLILIYGEKKTGKTKLAGLLARITGAVISDSDDPATTIKVVEAHTAYPIQPLIVTMMESEVVSQTFPKGSPFIMTAVDMAIHMPSMNIVKDRAA
;
A
#
# COMPACT_ATOMS: atom_id res chain seq x y z
N MET A 1 -7.23 -10.28 -14.00
CA MET A 1 -5.90 -9.66 -13.83
C MET A 1 -6.09 -8.59 -12.79
N TYR A 2 -5.23 -8.49 -11.76
CA TYR A 2 -5.36 -7.43 -10.76
C TYR A 2 -4.96 -6.10 -11.41
N ASP A 3 -5.84 -5.11 -11.34
CA ASP A 3 -5.63 -3.78 -11.92
C ASP A 3 -5.00 -2.85 -10.88
N LEU A 4 -5.48 -2.87 -9.63
CA LEU A 4 -4.94 -2.06 -8.54
C LEU A 4 -4.55 -2.90 -7.31
N ILE A 5 -3.28 -2.83 -6.93
CA ILE A 5 -2.74 -3.47 -5.73
C ILE A 5 -2.26 -2.40 -4.74
N LEU A 6 -2.74 -2.45 -3.52
CA LEU A 6 -2.25 -1.62 -2.41
C LEU A 6 -1.33 -2.44 -1.51
N ILE A 7 -0.16 -1.89 -1.18
CA ILE A 7 0.78 -2.47 -0.22
C ILE A 7 1.02 -1.44 0.89
N TYR A 8 0.61 -1.77 2.11
CA TYR A 8 0.68 -0.84 3.24
C TYR A 8 1.30 -1.48 4.47
N GLY A 9 1.84 -0.67 5.39
CA GLY A 9 2.65 -1.17 6.51
C GLY A 9 3.58 -0.11 7.08
N GLU A 10 4.18 -0.36 8.25
CA GLU A 10 5.11 0.56 8.89
C GLU A 10 6.42 0.76 8.10
N LYS A 11 7.24 1.75 8.50
CA LYS A 11 8.56 1.95 7.90
C LYS A 11 9.41 0.68 8.07
N LYS A 12 10.26 0.37 7.08
CA LYS A 12 11.19 -0.78 7.07
C LYS A 12 10.55 -2.18 7.09
N THR A 13 9.27 -2.33 6.76
CA THR A 13 8.63 -3.67 6.64
C THR A 13 8.89 -4.38 5.31
N GLY A 14 9.64 -3.78 4.38
CA GLY A 14 9.99 -4.41 3.09
C GLY A 14 8.97 -4.18 1.96
N LYS A 15 7.96 -3.32 2.16
CA LYS A 15 6.93 -2.98 1.15
C LYS A 15 7.48 -2.63 -0.21
N THR A 16 8.49 -1.76 -0.27
CA THR A 16 9.11 -1.33 -1.54
C THR A 16 9.75 -2.50 -2.29
N LYS A 17 10.31 -3.49 -1.58
CA LYS A 17 10.86 -4.71 -2.19
C LYS A 17 9.75 -5.59 -2.74
N LEU A 18 8.66 -5.76 -1.99
CA LEU A 18 7.50 -6.53 -2.43
C LEU A 18 6.84 -5.88 -3.65
N ALA A 19 6.65 -4.55 -3.63
CA ALA A 19 6.14 -3.78 -4.75
C ALA A 19 6.99 -3.97 -6.02
N GLY A 20 8.31 -3.89 -5.89
CA GLY A 20 9.25 -4.13 -6.99
C GLY A 20 9.17 -5.55 -7.56
N LEU A 21 9.01 -6.55 -6.70
CA LEU A 21 8.84 -7.94 -7.14
C LEU A 21 7.52 -8.12 -7.89
N LEU A 22 6.42 -7.61 -7.34
CA LEU A 22 5.10 -7.70 -7.95
C LEU A 22 5.05 -6.98 -9.29
N ALA A 23 5.59 -5.76 -9.38
CA ALA A 23 5.68 -5.01 -10.63
C ALA A 23 6.41 -5.78 -11.75
N ARG A 24 7.49 -6.49 -11.40
CA ARG A 24 8.23 -7.32 -12.37
C ARG A 24 7.44 -8.53 -12.84
N ILE A 25 6.58 -9.10 -11.99
CA ILE A 25 5.76 -10.28 -12.32
C ILE A 25 4.53 -9.86 -13.13
N THR A 26 3.89 -8.76 -12.75
CA THR A 26 2.59 -8.34 -13.31
C THR A 26 2.70 -7.31 -14.42
N GLY A 27 3.88 -6.69 -14.61
CA GLY A 27 4.05 -5.55 -15.52
C GLY A 27 3.43 -4.26 -14.97
N ALA A 28 3.06 -4.21 -13.70
CA ALA A 28 2.44 -3.05 -13.08
C ALA A 28 3.42 -1.89 -12.86
N VAL A 29 2.91 -0.67 -12.89
CA VAL A 29 3.66 0.52 -12.48
C VAL A 29 3.53 0.75 -10.98
N ILE A 30 4.59 1.27 -10.37
CA ILE A 30 4.66 1.52 -8.94
C ILE A 30 4.46 3.01 -8.68
N SER A 31 3.60 3.33 -7.73
CA SER A 31 3.48 4.65 -7.11
C SER A 31 3.81 4.55 -5.63
N ASP A 32 4.80 5.31 -5.18
CA ASP A 32 5.20 5.38 -3.77
C ASP A 32 4.83 6.77 -3.23
N SER A 33 3.93 6.81 -2.25
CA SER A 33 3.49 8.07 -1.64
C SER A 33 3.36 7.93 -0.13
N ASP A 34 4.07 8.81 0.58
CA ASP A 34 3.99 8.93 2.02
C ASP A 34 2.76 9.75 2.48
N ASP A 35 2.12 10.48 1.55
CA ASP A 35 0.96 11.33 1.82
C ASP A 35 -0.37 10.65 1.42
N PRO A 36 -1.32 10.46 2.36
CA PRO A 36 -2.63 9.88 2.06
C PRO A 36 -3.43 10.63 1.00
N ALA A 37 -3.37 11.97 0.96
CA ALA A 37 -4.14 12.76 0.00
C ALA A 37 -3.63 12.57 -1.44
N THR A 38 -2.31 12.49 -1.60
CA THR A 38 -1.67 12.15 -2.88
C THR A 38 -2.01 10.73 -3.31
N THR A 39 -2.04 9.79 -2.37
CA THR A 39 -2.45 8.39 -2.63
C THR A 39 -3.88 8.30 -3.17
N ILE A 40 -4.83 9.01 -2.56
CA ILE A 40 -6.23 9.04 -3.03
C ILE A 40 -6.31 9.56 -4.47
N LYS A 41 -5.62 10.66 -4.79
CA LYS A 41 -5.60 11.22 -6.16
C LYS A 41 -5.05 10.25 -7.19
N VAL A 42 -4.01 9.49 -6.83
CA VAL A 42 -3.42 8.46 -7.72
C VAL A 42 -4.42 7.33 -7.97
N VAL A 43 -5.11 6.87 -6.91
CA VAL A 43 -6.17 5.85 -7.03
C VAL A 43 -7.33 6.39 -7.88
N GLU A 44 -7.81 7.61 -7.62
CA GLU A 44 -8.87 8.26 -8.41
C GLU A 44 -8.48 8.35 -9.90
N ALA A 45 -7.27 8.83 -10.20
CA ALA A 45 -6.79 8.95 -11.57
C ALA A 45 -6.71 7.59 -12.28
N HIS A 46 -6.26 6.55 -11.57
CA HIS A 46 -6.20 5.20 -12.11
C HIS A 46 -7.59 4.60 -12.34
N THR A 47 -8.52 4.74 -11.37
CA THR A 47 -9.90 4.26 -11.53
C THR A 47 -10.65 4.96 -12.66
N ALA A 48 -10.37 6.24 -12.90
CA ALA A 48 -10.95 6.99 -14.02
C ALA A 48 -10.36 6.58 -15.37
N TYR A 49 -9.08 6.22 -15.42
CA TYR A 49 -8.39 5.86 -16.66
C TYR A 49 -7.27 4.82 -16.43
N PRO A 50 -7.61 3.51 -16.39
CA PRO A 50 -6.65 2.44 -16.10
C PRO A 50 -5.84 2.07 -17.35
N ILE A 51 -4.70 2.75 -17.55
CA ILE A 51 -3.80 2.52 -18.68
C ILE A 51 -3.02 1.21 -18.52
N GLN A 52 -2.61 0.92 -17.28
CA GLN A 52 -1.76 -0.20 -16.91
C GLN A 52 -2.01 -0.55 -15.44
N PRO A 53 -1.77 -1.81 -15.03
CA PRO A 53 -1.90 -2.19 -13.63
C PRO A 53 -1.02 -1.32 -12.73
N LEU A 54 -1.53 -1.00 -11.56
CA LEU A 54 -0.93 -0.08 -10.62
C LEU A 54 -0.69 -0.76 -9.27
N ILE A 55 0.51 -0.58 -8.72
CA ILE A 55 0.86 -0.93 -7.37
C ILE A 55 1.11 0.36 -6.60
N VAL A 56 0.37 0.56 -5.52
CA VAL A 56 0.53 1.70 -4.62
C VAL A 56 1.17 1.24 -3.33
N THR A 57 2.29 1.85 -2.94
CA THR A 57 2.87 1.68 -1.61
C THR A 57 2.51 2.85 -0.71
N MET A 58 2.08 2.55 0.51
CA MET A 58 1.65 3.54 1.48
C MET A 58 2.19 3.21 2.88
N MET A 59 2.57 4.22 3.65
CA MET A 59 2.93 4.04 5.05
C MET A 59 1.70 3.92 5.96
N GLU A 60 1.79 3.11 7.01
CA GLU A 60 0.83 3.24 8.12
C GLU A 60 1.11 4.53 8.90
N SER A 61 0.09 5.36 9.08
CA SER A 61 0.20 6.52 9.96
C SER A 61 -0.01 6.08 11.40
N GLU A 62 0.96 6.41 12.26
CA GLU A 62 0.88 6.22 13.72
C GLU A 62 -0.08 7.23 14.37
N VAL A 63 -0.40 8.33 13.68
CA VAL A 63 -1.16 9.45 14.23
C VAL A 63 -2.61 9.37 13.75
N VAL A 64 -3.52 9.12 14.69
CA VAL A 64 -4.98 9.03 14.48
C VAL A 64 -5.57 10.27 13.78
N SER A 65 -4.87 11.42 13.81
CA SER A 65 -5.37 12.70 13.28
C SER A 65 -5.13 12.94 11.79
N GLN A 66 -4.19 12.23 11.15
CA GLN A 66 -4.09 12.21 9.70
C GLN A 66 -4.64 10.88 9.24
N THR A 67 -5.75 10.95 8.51
CA THR A 67 -6.56 9.82 8.05
C THR A 67 -5.66 8.75 7.47
N PHE A 68 -5.23 7.83 8.32
CA PHE A 68 -4.69 6.58 7.87
C PHE A 68 -5.85 5.86 7.19
N PRO A 69 -5.78 5.51 5.91
CA PRO A 69 -6.89 4.80 5.30
C PRO A 69 -6.76 3.30 5.58
N LYS A 70 -6.40 2.86 6.80
CA LYS A 70 -6.76 1.50 7.24
C LYS A 70 -8.29 1.48 7.26
N GLY A 71 -8.86 0.91 6.21
CA GLY A 71 -10.30 0.88 6.06
C GLY A 71 -10.93 2.20 5.61
N SER A 72 -10.22 3.09 4.90
CA SER A 72 -10.94 4.08 4.08
C SER A 72 -11.82 3.29 3.12
N PRO A 73 -13.16 3.45 3.20
CA PRO A 73 -14.06 2.68 2.35
C PRO A 73 -13.71 2.87 0.88
N PHE A 74 -13.34 4.10 0.49
CA PHE A 74 -12.97 4.45 -0.87
C PHE A 74 -11.78 3.63 -1.39
N ILE A 75 -10.66 3.63 -0.68
CA ILE A 75 -9.46 2.91 -1.14
C ILE A 75 -9.72 1.41 -1.13
N MET A 76 -10.36 0.88 -0.08
CA MET A 76 -10.65 -0.55 0.02
C MET A 76 -11.67 -1.04 -1.02
N THR A 77 -12.56 -0.17 -1.52
CA THR A 77 -13.47 -0.50 -2.63
C THR A 77 -12.81 -0.40 -4.01
N ALA A 78 -11.77 0.42 -4.15
CA ALA A 78 -11.09 0.65 -5.43
C ALA A 78 -9.99 -0.38 -5.70
N VAL A 79 -9.38 -0.96 -4.65
CA VAL A 79 -8.28 -1.91 -4.77
C VAL A 79 -8.79 -3.33 -4.98
N ASP A 80 -8.19 -4.05 -5.93
CA ASP A 80 -8.48 -5.48 -6.11
C ASP A 80 -7.79 -6.34 -5.05
N MET A 81 -6.63 -5.87 -4.59
CA MET A 81 -5.82 -6.56 -3.59
C MET A 81 -5.18 -5.56 -2.64
N ALA A 82 -5.31 -5.80 -1.35
CA ALA A 82 -4.62 -5.07 -0.31
C ALA A 82 -3.69 -6.01 0.47
N ILE A 83 -2.40 -5.71 0.49
CA ILE A 83 -1.37 -6.48 1.21
C ILE A 83 -0.87 -5.65 2.39
N HIS A 84 -1.18 -6.12 3.59
CA HIS A 84 -0.66 -5.55 4.82
C HIS A 84 0.70 -6.17 5.18
N MET A 85 1.71 -5.31 5.36
CA MET A 85 3.06 -5.67 5.78
C MET A 85 3.26 -5.22 7.24
N PRO A 86 2.88 -6.05 8.22
CA PRO A 86 2.96 -5.70 9.64
C PRO A 86 4.41 -5.52 10.10
N SER A 87 4.59 -4.72 11.14
CA SER A 87 5.87 -4.61 11.83
C SER A 87 6.23 -5.95 12.45
N MET A 88 7.32 -6.56 11.98
CA MET A 88 7.94 -7.67 12.68
C MET A 88 8.78 -7.11 13.83
N ASN A 89 8.13 -6.54 14.84
CA ASN A 89 8.74 -6.48 16.15
C ASN A 89 8.83 -7.92 16.62
N ILE A 90 9.99 -8.54 16.40
CA ILE A 90 10.37 -9.77 17.08
C ILE A 90 10.34 -9.38 18.56
N VAL A 91 9.24 -9.70 19.23
CA VAL A 91 9.20 -9.71 20.68
C VAL A 91 10.25 -10.74 21.04
N LYS A 92 11.47 -10.28 21.35
CA LYS A 92 12.44 -11.06 22.09
C LYS A 92 11.88 -11.19 23.49
N ASP A 93 10.79 -11.94 23.65
CA ASP A 93 10.28 -12.33 24.94
C ASP A 93 11.31 -13.30 25.52
N ARG A 94 12.21 -12.72 26.31
CA ARG A 94 12.43 -13.08 27.71
C ARG A 94 12.06 -14.53 28.03
N ALA A 95 12.88 -15.45 27.57
CA ALA A 95 13.17 -16.67 28.32
C ALA A 95 14.42 -16.37 29.17
N ALA A 96 14.24 -15.69 30.30
CA ALA A 96 15.21 -15.56 31.36
C ALA A 96 14.46 -15.54 32.70
#